data_AF-A0A8C2BLF6-F1
#
_entry.id   AF-A0A8C2BLF6-F1
#
_cell.length_a   1.000
_cell.length_b   1.000
_cell.length_c   1.000
_cell.angle_alpha   90.00
_cell.angle_beta   90.00
_cell.angle_gamma   90.00
#
_symmetry.space_group_name_H-M   'P 1'
#
loop_
_entity.id
_entity.type
_entity.pdbx_description
1 polymer ?
#
loop_
_entity_poly.entity_id
_entity_poly.type
_entity_poly.pdbx_seq_one_letter_code
_entity_poly.pdbx_strand_id
1 'polypeptide(L)'
;MLKLKKHFSYFTFIYKTYYPLDFRVPGVNISADTAGVLKAIEDLKSDLKGDNAKLKQDIGQLGQEINGKLDNIATDVQGLSQRMDEAEARVSQVEGWAEEATEALCTCLEQQRKLQIKVLDLESRSRRNNMRVFGVPEGQEGDSVTQFIEKLLRSQLQLPEDFNFKIQCAHRALASKPPPGASPRAVIVNFLEFSTKEMILREVWKKGRIQVGTAFIHFDHDYAPKIVKRRREYNAIKKILKDKGIRFQMPFTNMRIHWETGVRTYSSAREAYKELKRRGFQVEEPVIADGGNSAESRLRELLGWLFLLTFPVVFCLHFN
;
A
#
# COMPACT_ATOMS: atom_id res chain seq x y z
N MET A 1 -7.62 62.26 -21.69
CA MET A 1 -7.33 62.76 -23.05
C MET A 1 -8.50 62.47 -23.96
N LEU A 2 -8.97 63.51 -24.65
CA LEU A 2 -9.72 63.53 -25.91
C LEU A 2 -10.48 62.27 -26.35
N LYS A 3 -11.81 62.30 -26.18
CA LYS A 3 -12.81 62.18 -27.27
C LYS A 3 -14.18 61.92 -26.63
N LEU A 4 -14.87 62.99 -26.22
CA LEU A 4 -16.34 63.13 -26.30
C LEU A 4 -16.82 64.55 -25.93
N LYS A 5 -15.97 65.58 -26.07
CA LYS A 5 -16.30 67.00 -25.83
C LYS A 5 -16.66 67.78 -27.11
N LYS A 6 -17.04 67.10 -28.21
CA LYS A 6 -17.12 67.72 -29.54
C LYS A 6 -18.46 67.58 -30.29
N HIS A 7 -19.59 67.35 -29.60
CA HIS A 7 -20.89 67.26 -30.28
C HIS A 7 -22.06 68.09 -29.71
N PHE A 8 -21.87 68.89 -28.67
CA PHE A 8 -22.95 69.74 -28.14
C PHE A 8 -22.67 71.25 -28.29
N SER A 9 -22.00 71.64 -29.37
CA SER A 9 -21.73 73.05 -29.72
C SER A 9 -22.46 73.51 -31.00
N TYR A 10 -23.38 72.71 -31.53
CA TYR A 10 -24.08 73.01 -32.80
C TYR A 10 -25.61 73.16 -32.68
N PHE A 11 -26.18 73.05 -31.48
CA PHE A 11 -27.65 73.08 -31.30
C PHE A 11 -28.17 74.31 -30.55
N THR A 12 -27.37 75.37 -30.50
CA THR A 12 -27.75 76.70 -29.99
C THR A 12 -27.48 77.77 -31.06
N PHE A 13 -28.01 77.59 -32.28
CA PHE A 13 -27.86 78.62 -33.33
C PHE A 13 -29.02 78.77 -34.33
N ILE A 14 -30.20 78.18 -34.12
CA ILE A 14 -31.40 78.54 -34.89
C ILE A 14 -32.57 78.61 -33.92
N TYR A 15 -33.46 79.57 -34.09
CA TYR A 15 -34.55 79.98 -33.18
C TYR A 15 -34.19 80.97 -32.09
N LYS A 16 -33.69 82.14 -32.50
CA LYS A 16 -34.10 83.37 -31.83
C LYS A 16 -33.98 84.60 -32.74
N THR A 17 -34.84 84.73 -33.74
CA THR A 17 -35.08 86.05 -34.35
C THR A 17 -36.34 86.10 -35.24
N TYR A 18 -37.14 87.15 -35.02
CA TYR A 18 -38.20 87.74 -35.85
C TYR A 18 -39.68 87.30 -35.69
N TYR A 19 -40.38 88.15 -34.91
CA TYR A 19 -41.72 88.75 -35.06
C TYR A 19 -43.03 87.92 -34.95
N PRO A 20 -44.06 88.54 -34.33
CA PRO A 20 -45.39 87.97 -34.17
C PRO A 20 -46.21 88.19 -35.45
N LEU A 21 -46.97 87.19 -35.86
CA LEU A 21 -48.01 87.32 -36.86
C LEU A 21 -49.33 86.87 -36.24
N ASP A 22 -50.10 87.85 -35.78
CA ASP A 22 -51.55 87.74 -35.62
C ASP A 22 -52.16 87.47 -36.99
N PHE A 23 -52.52 86.21 -37.24
CA PHE A 23 -53.38 85.84 -38.37
C PHE A 23 -54.75 85.43 -37.84
N ARG A 24 -55.70 86.37 -37.95
CA ARG A 24 -57.11 86.20 -37.63
C ARG A 24 -57.78 85.38 -38.72
N VAL A 25 -58.08 84.11 -38.43
CA VAL A 25 -59.01 83.29 -39.23
C VAL A 25 -60.38 83.33 -38.55
N PRO A 26 -61.47 83.67 -39.24
CA PRO A 26 -62.78 83.83 -38.61
C PRO A 26 -63.47 82.48 -38.43
N GLY A 27 -63.93 82.20 -37.20
CA GLY A 27 -64.94 81.19 -36.94
C GLY A 27 -64.46 79.75 -36.81
N VAL A 28 -63.53 79.47 -35.89
CA VAL A 28 -63.50 78.20 -35.15
C VAL A 28 -63.06 78.51 -33.72
N ASN A 29 -63.83 78.08 -32.72
CA ASN A 29 -63.50 78.25 -31.31
C ASN A 29 -62.42 77.22 -30.92
N ILE A 30 -61.17 77.46 -31.31
CA ILE A 30 -59.98 76.60 -31.02
C ILE A 30 -59.23 77.12 -29.77
N SER A 31 -59.82 78.02 -28.96
CA SER A 31 -59.16 78.55 -27.77
C SER A 31 -59.27 77.63 -26.55
N ALA A 32 -60.20 76.67 -26.55
CA ALA A 32 -60.34 75.69 -25.48
C ALA A 32 -59.40 74.47 -25.64
N ASP A 33 -59.10 74.08 -26.89
CA ASP A 33 -58.31 72.87 -27.21
C ASP A 33 -56.80 73.13 -27.09
N THR A 34 -56.32 74.29 -27.55
CA THR A 34 -54.91 74.71 -27.42
C THR A 34 -54.50 74.96 -25.97
N ALA A 35 -55.39 75.52 -25.14
CA ALA A 35 -55.17 75.69 -23.70
C ALA A 35 -55.20 74.34 -22.95
N GLY A 36 -56.06 73.41 -23.36
CA GLY A 36 -56.07 72.03 -22.86
C GLY A 36 -54.78 71.28 -23.17
N VAL A 37 -54.26 71.43 -24.40
CA VAL A 37 -52.97 70.86 -24.84
C VAL A 37 -51.79 71.47 -24.07
N LEU A 38 -51.77 72.80 -23.85
CA LEU A 38 -50.73 73.45 -23.04
C LEU A 38 -50.73 72.98 -21.59
N LYS A 39 -51.91 72.84 -20.98
CA LYS A 39 -52.06 72.28 -19.64
C LYS A 39 -51.57 70.83 -19.57
N ALA A 40 -51.92 70.00 -20.55
CA ALA A 40 -51.44 68.62 -20.64
C ALA A 40 -49.91 68.53 -20.80
N ILE A 41 -49.29 69.45 -21.54
CA ILE A 41 -47.83 69.55 -21.67
C ILE A 41 -47.18 69.97 -20.34
N GLU A 42 -47.79 70.89 -19.60
CA GLU A 42 -47.31 71.30 -18.27
C GLU A 42 -47.44 70.16 -17.25
N ASP A 43 -48.56 69.43 -17.25
CA ASP A 43 -48.79 68.26 -16.42
C ASP A 43 -47.77 67.16 -16.76
N LEU A 44 -47.58 66.82 -18.04
CA LEU A 44 -46.56 65.86 -18.49
C LEU A 44 -45.13 66.29 -18.12
N LYS A 45 -44.82 67.59 -18.19
CA LYS A 45 -43.53 68.13 -17.80
C LYS A 45 -43.31 68.01 -16.29
N SER A 46 -44.37 68.22 -15.49
CA SER A 46 -44.35 68.02 -14.05
C SER A 46 -44.13 66.54 -13.71
N ASP A 47 -44.87 65.65 -14.36
CA ASP A 47 -44.76 64.19 -14.18
C ASP A 47 -43.37 63.68 -14.58
N LEU A 48 -42.86 64.07 -15.76
CA LEU A 48 -41.51 63.73 -16.20
C LEU A 48 -40.43 64.28 -15.26
N LYS A 49 -40.64 65.45 -14.64
CA LYS A 49 -39.72 65.99 -13.65
C LYS A 49 -39.76 65.18 -12.34
N GLY A 50 -40.95 64.72 -11.95
CA GLY A 50 -41.16 63.80 -10.83
C GLY A 50 -40.48 62.45 -11.06
N ASP A 51 -40.73 61.81 -12.20
CA ASP A 51 -40.14 60.53 -12.59
C ASP A 51 -38.61 60.63 -12.70
N ASN A 52 -38.08 61.71 -13.28
CA ASN A 52 -36.63 61.92 -13.33
C ASN A 52 -36.01 62.11 -11.93
N ALA A 53 -36.72 62.74 -11.00
CA ALA A 53 -36.25 62.87 -9.62
C ALA A 53 -36.23 61.52 -8.91
N LYS A 54 -37.29 60.72 -9.10
CA LYS A 54 -37.40 59.35 -8.58
C LYS A 54 -36.32 58.42 -9.15
N LEU A 55 -36.11 58.45 -10.47
CA LEU A 55 -35.03 57.68 -11.12
C LEU A 55 -33.64 58.06 -10.60
N LYS A 56 -33.38 59.34 -10.39
CA LYS A 56 -32.10 59.78 -9.78
C LYS A 56 -31.93 59.24 -8.36
N GLN A 57 -33.01 59.21 -7.59
CA GLN A 57 -33.00 58.64 -6.25
C GLN A 57 -32.74 57.12 -6.29
N ASP A 58 -33.46 56.38 -7.13
CA ASP A 58 -33.33 54.93 -7.27
C ASP A 58 -31.92 54.54 -7.76
N ILE A 59 -31.35 55.27 -8.74
CA ILE A 59 -29.97 55.07 -9.20
C ILE A 59 -28.97 55.33 -8.07
N GLY A 60 -29.20 56.37 -7.26
CA GLY A 60 -28.37 56.68 -6.11
C GLY A 60 -28.42 55.58 -5.04
N GLN A 61 -29.61 55.07 -4.74
CA GLN A 61 -29.82 53.96 -3.81
C GLN A 61 -29.18 52.66 -4.30
N LEU A 62 -29.40 52.29 -5.56
CA LEU A 62 -28.76 51.13 -6.18
C LEU A 62 -27.23 51.25 -6.17
N GLY A 63 -26.69 52.44 -6.44
CA GLY A 63 -25.25 52.69 -6.37
C GLY A 63 -24.69 52.45 -4.96
N GLN A 64 -25.41 52.88 -3.92
CA GLN A 64 -25.03 52.63 -2.53
C GLN A 64 -25.13 51.15 -2.16
N GLU A 65 -26.20 50.46 -2.56
CA GLU A 65 -26.37 49.02 -2.31
C GLU A 65 -25.29 48.17 -3.00
N ILE A 66 -24.96 48.51 -4.25
CA ILE A 66 -23.89 47.84 -5.01
C ILE A 66 -22.55 48.05 -4.34
N ASN A 67 -22.21 49.28 -3.94
CA ASN A 67 -20.96 49.57 -3.25
C ASN A 67 -20.87 48.78 -1.92
N GLY A 68 -21.95 48.76 -1.13
CA GLY A 68 -21.99 47.97 0.10
C GLY A 68 -21.81 46.46 -0.15
N LYS A 69 -22.42 45.91 -1.21
CA LYS A 69 -22.19 44.50 -1.60
C LYS A 69 -20.77 44.27 -2.09
N LEU A 70 -20.17 45.19 -2.83
CA LEU A 70 -18.77 45.10 -3.28
C LEU A 70 -17.79 45.14 -2.11
N ASP A 71 -18.02 46.00 -1.11
CA ASP A 71 -17.19 46.08 0.10
C ASP A 71 -17.28 44.78 0.93
N ASN A 72 -18.48 44.21 1.05
CA ASN A 72 -18.67 42.91 1.70
C ASN A 72 -17.93 41.79 0.95
N ILE A 73 -18.07 41.73 -0.38
CA ILE A 73 -17.35 40.75 -1.21
C ILE A 73 -15.84 40.94 -1.08
N ALA A 74 -15.33 42.17 -1.08
CA ALA A 74 -13.91 42.45 -0.90
C ALA A 74 -13.41 41.93 0.45
N THR A 75 -14.19 42.12 1.51
CA THR A 75 -13.89 41.61 2.86
C THR A 75 -13.91 40.09 2.90
N ASP A 76 -14.92 39.46 2.29
CA ASP A 76 -15.03 37.99 2.20
C ASP A 76 -13.87 37.39 1.40
N VAL A 77 -13.49 37.99 0.28
CA VAL A 77 -12.35 37.56 -0.55
C VAL A 77 -11.03 37.67 0.22
N GLN A 78 -10.82 38.74 0.99
CA GLN A 78 -9.65 38.87 1.86
C GLN A 78 -9.64 37.79 2.95
N GLY A 79 -10.78 37.54 3.59
CA GLY A 79 -10.92 36.49 4.60
C GLY A 79 -10.70 35.09 4.02
N LEU A 80 -11.17 34.82 2.80
CA LEU A 80 -10.92 33.57 2.09
C LEU A 80 -9.45 33.42 1.70
N SER A 81 -8.78 34.49 1.27
CA SER A 81 -7.35 34.48 0.97
C SER A 81 -6.53 34.09 2.21
N GLN A 82 -6.81 34.72 3.35
CA GLN A 82 -6.08 34.38 4.59
C GLN A 82 -6.32 32.91 5.01
N ARG A 83 -7.57 32.43 4.94
CA ARG A 83 -7.88 31.03 5.25
C ARG A 83 -7.23 30.05 4.27
N MET A 84 -7.04 30.47 3.01
CA MET A 84 -6.32 29.68 2.00
C MET A 84 -4.84 29.58 2.37
N ASP A 85 -4.19 30.70 2.71
CA ASP A 85 -2.77 30.72 3.12
C ASP A 85 -2.55 29.81 4.35
N GLU A 86 -3.45 29.88 5.34
CA GLU A 86 -3.42 29.00 6.52
C GLU A 86 -3.60 27.52 6.15
N ALA A 87 -4.48 27.21 5.19
CA ALA A 87 -4.70 25.86 4.72
C ALA A 87 -3.48 25.32 3.96
N GLU A 88 -2.88 26.12 3.09
CA GLU A 88 -1.66 25.76 2.35
C GLU A 88 -0.48 25.50 3.29
N ALA A 89 -0.29 26.34 4.32
CA ALA A 89 0.75 26.14 5.32
C ALA A 89 0.55 24.83 6.10
N ARG A 90 -0.70 24.51 6.48
CA ARG A 90 -1.03 23.24 7.15
C ARG A 90 -0.83 22.04 6.25
N VAL A 91 -1.20 22.13 4.98
CA VAL A 91 -0.97 21.06 3.99
C VAL A 91 0.53 20.80 3.84
N SER A 92 1.33 21.86 3.65
CA SER A 92 2.78 21.73 3.54
C SER A 92 3.42 21.08 4.78
N GLN A 93 2.95 21.44 5.98
CA GLN A 93 3.41 20.80 7.22
C GLN A 93 3.05 19.30 7.28
N VAL A 94 1.82 18.95 6.90
CA VAL A 94 1.35 17.55 6.87
C VAL A 94 2.12 16.74 5.84
N GLU A 95 2.42 17.30 4.67
CA GLU A 95 3.23 16.66 3.64
C GLU A 95 4.65 16.38 4.14
N GLY A 96 5.29 17.35 4.81
CA GLY A 96 6.61 17.15 5.41
C GLY A 96 6.61 16.03 6.47
N TRP A 97 5.62 16.02 7.36
CA TRP A 97 5.47 14.94 8.35
C TRP A 97 5.19 13.59 7.70
N ALA A 98 4.42 13.54 6.61
CA ALA A 98 4.14 12.32 5.88
C ALA A 98 5.42 11.76 5.23
N GLU A 99 6.28 12.62 4.69
CA GLU A 99 7.58 12.23 4.14
C GLU A 99 8.51 11.66 5.22
N GLU A 100 8.70 12.39 6.33
CA GLU A 100 9.53 11.95 7.45
C GLU A 100 9.04 10.63 8.07
N ALA A 101 7.73 10.50 8.30
CA ALA A 101 7.13 9.28 8.84
C ALA A 101 7.32 8.10 7.88
N THR A 102 7.27 8.35 6.58
CA THR A 102 7.46 7.33 5.56
C THR A 102 8.91 6.86 5.50
N GLU A 103 9.88 7.77 5.56
CA GLU A 103 11.30 7.43 5.62
C GLU A 103 11.63 6.62 6.89
N ALA A 104 11.12 7.05 8.04
CA ALA A 104 11.27 6.34 9.30
C ALA A 104 10.70 4.92 9.21
N LEU A 105 9.50 4.76 8.64
CA LEU A 105 8.87 3.45 8.44
C LEU A 105 9.70 2.54 7.53
N CYS A 106 10.29 3.07 6.46
CA CYS A 106 11.18 2.31 5.58
C CYS A 106 12.41 1.79 6.32
N THR A 107 13.04 2.67 7.10
CA THR A 107 14.20 2.32 7.91
C THR A 107 13.84 1.24 8.94
N CYS A 108 12.71 1.38 9.62
CA CYS A 108 12.22 0.38 10.57
C CYS A 108 11.96 -0.98 9.92
N LEU A 109 11.31 -1.02 8.74
CA LEU A 109 11.05 -2.26 8.00
C LEU A 109 12.35 -2.96 7.57
N GLU A 110 13.32 -2.20 7.07
CA GLU A 110 14.63 -2.74 6.69
C GLU A 110 15.40 -3.29 7.91
N GLN A 111 15.37 -2.58 9.03
CA GLN A 111 15.95 -3.06 10.28
C GLN A 111 15.23 -4.33 10.79
N GLN A 112 13.89 -4.35 10.75
CA GLN A 112 13.10 -5.52 11.11
C GLN A 112 13.47 -6.73 10.24
N ARG A 113 13.62 -6.55 8.92
CA ARG A 113 14.05 -7.61 8.00
C ARG A 113 15.44 -8.13 8.36
N LYS A 114 16.39 -7.24 8.62
CA LYS A 114 17.75 -7.61 9.05
C LYS A 114 17.72 -8.41 10.36
N LEU A 115 16.92 -7.98 11.34
CA LEU A 115 16.75 -8.69 12.61
C LEU A 115 16.13 -10.06 12.41
N GLN A 116 15.09 -10.20 11.60
CA GLN A 116 14.47 -11.50 11.30
C GLN A 116 15.47 -12.48 10.66
N ILE A 117 16.33 -12.01 9.75
CA ILE A 117 17.37 -12.84 9.14
C ILE A 117 18.40 -13.26 10.19
N LYS A 118 18.85 -12.34 11.05
CA LYS A 118 19.80 -12.64 12.13
C LYS A 118 19.23 -13.64 13.15
N VAL A 119 17.98 -13.46 13.58
CA VAL A 119 17.29 -14.38 14.50
C VAL A 119 17.18 -15.77 13.88
N LEU A 120 16.81 -15.86 12.60
CA LEU A 120 16.73 -17.13 11.89
C LEU A 120 18.09 -17.84 11.79
N ASP A 121 19.17 -17.09 11.53
CA ASP A 121 20.54 -17.62 11.48
C ASP A 121 21.00 -18.11 12.87
N LEU A 122 20.76 -17.34 13.93
CA LEU A 122 21.07 -17.73 15.31
C LEU A 122 20.30 -18.99 15.73
N GLU A 123 18.99 -19.04 15.45
CA GLU A 123 18.17 -20.21 15.74
C GLU A 123 18.66 -21.43 14.96
N SER A 124 19.01 -21.27 13.68
CA SER A 124 19.52 -22.36 12.85
C SER A 124 20.89 -22.87 13.30
N ARG A 125 21.76 -21.99 13.83
CA ARG A 125 23.05 -22.38 14.43
C ARG A 125 22.86 -23.13 15.74
N SER A 126 21.98 -22.63 16.61
CA SER A 126 21.65 -23.28 17.88
C SER A 126 21.10 -24.70 17.68
N ARG A 127 20.24 -24.90 16.67
CA ARG A 127 19.64 -26.20 16.37
C ARG A 127 20.51 -27.12 15.49
N ARG A 128 21.70 -26.69 15.05
CA ARG A 128 22.51 -27.41 14.05
C ARG A 128 22.90 -28.83 14.49
N ASN A 129 23.17 -28.98 15.78
CA ASN A 129 23.54 -30.26 16.40
C ASN A 129 22.31 -31.08 16.84
N ASN A 130 21.10 -30.56 16.65
CA ASN A 130 19.88 -31.24 17.01
C ASN A 130 19.39 -32.12 15.85
N MET A 131 18.95 -33.32 16.21
CA MET A 131 18.17 -34.23 15.36
C MET A 131 16.76 -34.33 15.94
N ARG A 132 15.77 -34.46 15.07
CA ARG A 132 14.37 -34.62 15.47
C ARG A 132 13.85 -35.99 15.06
N VAL A 133 13.27 -36.68 16.03
CA VAL A 133 12.71 -38.03 15.88
C VAL A 133 11.21 -37.95 16.02
N PHE A 134 10.49 -38.39 14.98
CA PHE A 134 9.04 -38.37 14.90
C PHE A 134 8.47 -39.78 14.99
N GLY A 135 7.27 -39.90 15.54
CA GLY A 135 6.53 -41.17 15.57
C GLY A 135 6.84 -42.08 16.76
N VAL A 136 7.64 -41.63 17.73
CA VAL A 136 7.88 -42.37 18.99
C VAL A 136 6.61 -42.32 19.87
N PRO A 137 5.91 -43.44 20.09
CA PRO A 137 4.74 -43.50 20.98
C PRO A 137 5.01 -42.91 22.37
N GLU A 138 4.09 -42.09 22.87
CA GLU A 138 4.20 -41.43 24.17
C GLU A 138 4.36 -42.46 25.30
N GLY A 139 5.45 -42.37 26.07
CA GLY A 139 5.72 -43.25 27.21
C GLY A 139 6.56 -44.50 26.88
N GLN A 140 6.84 -44.76 25.60
CA GLN A 140 7.69 -45.88 25.21
C GLN A 140 9.17 -45.68 25.62
N GLU A 141 9.59 -44.45 25.89
CA GLU A 141 10.97 -44.16 26.28
C GLU A 141 11.35 -44.64 27.68
N GLY A 142 10.36 -44.92 28.53
CA GLY A 142 10.60 -45.19 29.95
C GLY A 142 11.21 -43.99 30.67
N ASP A 143 12.14 -44.24 31.59
CA ASP A 143 12.68 -43.22 32.49
C ASP A 143 13.72 -42.30 31.83
N SER A 144 14.39 -42.76 30.76
CA SER A 144 15.45 -42.02 30.09
C SER A 144 15.30 -42.02 28.57
N VAL A 145 14.88 -40.87 28.03
CA VAL A 145 14.77 -40.63 26.58
C VAL A 145 16.13 -40.82 25.89
N THR A 146 17.22 -40.40 26.53
CA THR A 146 18.58 -40.57 25.98
C THR A 146 18.92 -42.04 25.79
N GLN A 147 18.77 -42.86 26.83
CA GLN A 147 19.07 -44.30 26.76
C GLN A 147 18.17 -45.02 25.74
N PHE A 148 16.89 -44.63 25.67
CA PHE A 148 15.97 -45.14 24.66
C PHE A 148 16.47 -44.86 23.24
N ILE A 149 16.88 -43.62 22.95
CA ILE A 149 17.38 -43.22 21.63
C ILE A 149 18.69 -43.95 21.30
N GLU A 150 19.61 -44.09 22.24
CA GLU A 150 20.87 -44.83 22.03
C GLU A 150 20.60 -46.29 21.70
N LYS A 151 19.75 -46.95 22.49
CA LYS A 151 19.35 -48.35 22.25
C LYS A 151 18.67 -48.51 20.89
N LEU A 152 17.77 -47.60 20.55
CA LEU A 152 17.06 -47.58 19.27
C LEU A 152 18.02 -47.42 18.10
N LEU A 153 18.91 -46.44 18.14
CA LEU A 153 19.87 -46.19 17.07
C LEU A 153 20.85 -47.36 16.94
N ARG A 154 21.35 -47.90 18.05
CA ARG A 154 22.26 -49.05 18.07
C ARG A 154 21.62 -50.26 17.41
N SER A 155 20.39 -50.61 17.80
CA SER A 155 19.68 -51.77 17.24
C SER A 155 19.32 -51.58 15.76
N GLN A 156 18.94 -50.37 15.37
CA GLN A 156 18.50 -50.10 14.00
C GLN A 156 19.69 -49.95 13.04
N LEU A 157 20.80 -49.37 13.46
CA LEU A 157 21.95 -49.14 12.60
C LEU A 157 23.03 -50.23 12.69
N GLN A 158 22.84 -51.24 13.55
CA GLN A 158 23.82 -52.32 13.79
C GLN A 158 25.20 -51.77 14.16
N LEU A 159 25.22 -50.71 14.98
CA LEU A 159 26.46 -50.07 15.41
C LEU A 159 27.15 -50.91 16.49
N PRO A 160 28.51 -50.96 16.52
CA PRO A 160 29.28 -51.66 17.55
C PRO A 160 28.86 -51.23 18.96
N GLU A 161 28.88 -52.12 19.97
CA GLU A 161 28.43 -51.81 21.33
C GLU A 161 29.23 -50.68 22.01
N ASP A 162 30.50 -50.56 21.67
CA ASP A 162 31.41 -49.51 22.13
C ASP A 162 31.19 -48.15 21.43
N PHE A 163 30.35 -48.10 20.40
CA PHE A 163 30.03 -46.84 19.72
C PHE A 163 29.42 -45.83 20.69
N ASN A 164 30.09 -44.69 20.84
CA ASN A 164 29.65 -43.58 21.68
C ASN A 164 28.90 -42.54 20.82
N PHE A 165 27.60 -42.40 21.06
CA PHE A 165 26.74 -41.45 20.35
C PHE A 165 27.05 -39.99 20.68
N LYS A 166 27.75 -39.70 21.79
CA LYS A 166 28.04 -38.34 22.28
C LYS A 166 26.78 -37.47 22.33
N ILE A 167 25.67 -38.01 22.82
CA ILE A 167 24.42 -37.27 23.01
C ILE A 167 24.54 -36.43 24.29
N GLN A 168 24.37 -35.12 24.17
CA GLN A 168 24.36 -34.22 25.31
C GLN A 168 23.03 -34.32 26.07
N CYS A 169 21.91 -34.35 25.34
CA CYS A 169 20.57 -34.43 25.91
C CYS A 169 19.58 -34.93 24.87
N ALA A 170 18.64 -35.78 25.28
CA ALA A 170 17.45 -36.09 24.51
C ALA A 170 16.20 -35.83 25.36
N HIS A 171 15.19 -35.19 24.77
CA HIS A 171 13.94 -34.88 25.45
C HIS A 171 12.78 -34.80 24.45
N ARG A 172 11.55 -35.02 24.92
CA ARG A 172 10.36 -34.71 24.12
C ARG A 172 10.20 -33.20 23.96
N ALA A 173 9.69 -32.78 22.80
CA ALA A 173 9.36 -31.37 22.56
C ALA A 173 8.48 -30.82 23.70
N LEU A 174 8.74 -29.58 24.11
CA LEU A 174 8.09 -28.87 25.21
C LEU A 174 6.67 -28.41 24.84
N ALA A 175 5.83 -29.34 24.39
CA ALA A 175 4.42 -29.14 24.13
C ALA A 175 3.60 -30.03 25.06
N SER A 176 2.35 -29.62 25.31
CA SER A 176 1.37 -30.41 26.06
C SER A 176 1.25 -31.82 25.50
N LYS A 177 1.07 -32.82 26.37
CA LYS A 177 0.87 -34.19 25.93
C LYS A 177 -0.38 -34.25 25.04
N PRO A 178 -0.29 -34.79 23.82
CA PRO A 178 -1.42 -34.87 22.92
C PRO A 178 -2.48 -35.87 23.44
N PRO A 179 -3.76 -35.70 23.07
CA PRO A 179 -4.80 -36.66 23.43
C PRO A 179 -4.56 -38.03 22.78
N PRO A 180 -5.14 -39.12 23.33
CA PRO A 180 -5.05 -40.45 22.71
C PRO A 180 -5.51 -40.41 21.24
N GLY A 181 -4.72 -41.02 20.35
CA GLY A 181 -5.00 -41.06 18.91
C GLY A 181 -4.44 -39.89 18.09
N ALA A 182 -4.00 -38.80 18.73
CA ALA A 182 -3.25 -37.74 18.04
C ALA A 182 -1.78 -38.14 17.83
N SER A 183 -1.08 -37.43 16.94
CA SER A 183 0.33 -37.70 16.66
C SER A 183 1.21 -37.45 17.89
N PRO A 184 2.14 -38.36 18.22
CA PRO A 184 3.00 -38.21 19.39
C PRO A 184 3.95 -37.03 19.22
N ARG A 185 4.40 -36.43 20.34
CA ARG A 185 5.40 -35.36 20.30
C ARG A 185 6.71 -35.89 19.73
N ALA A 186 7.39 -35.04 18.98
CA ALA A 186 8.72 -35.36 18.50
C ALA A 186 9.72 -35.37 19.66
N VAL A 187 10.71 -36.26 19.60
CA VAL A 187 11.89 -36.25 20.46
C VAL A 187 12.97 -35.40 19.79
N ILE A 188 13.57 -34.49 20.55
CA ILE A 188 14.71 -33.68 20.14
C ILE A 188 15.96 -34.29 20.78
N VAL A 189 16.95 -34.61 19.96
CA VAL A 189 18.22 -35.21 20.37
C VAL A 189 19.34 -34.24 20.04
N ASN A 190 20.00 -33.71 21.06
CA ASN A 190 21.15 -32.83 20.91
C ASN A 190 22.45 -33.65 21.01
N PHE A 191 23.27 -33.55 19.97
CA PHE A 191 24.59 -34.17 19.92
C PHE A 191 25.69 -33.16 20.28
N LEU A 192 26.75 -33.65 20.93
CA LEU A 192 27.93 -32.85 21.21
C LEU A 192 28.66 -32.47 19.91
N GLU A 193 28.72 -33.40 18.95
CA GLU A 193 29.46 -33.25 17.70
C GLU A 193 28.55 -33.27 16.47
N PHE A 194 28.67 -32.25 15.63
CA PHE A 194 27.92 -32.15 14.38
C PHE A 194 28.18 -33.33 13.42
N SER A 195 29.43 -33.78 13.33
CA SER A 195 29.86 -34.89 12.47
C SER A 195 29.15 -36.20 12.84
N THR A 196 29.03 -36.50 14.14
CA THR A 196 28.35 -37.68 14.67
C THR A 196 26.86 -37.64 14.32
N LYS A 197 26.20 -36.51 14.54
CA LYS A 197 24.80 -36.30 14.15
C LYS A 197 24.59 -36.51 12.63
N GLU A 198 25.42 -35.92 11.78
CA GLU A 198 25.32 -36.06 10.33
C GLU A 198 25.63 -37.48 9.83
N MET A 199 26.54 -38.21 10.49
CA MET A 199 26.79 -39.61 10.19
C MET A 199 25.55 -40.46 10.50
N ILE A 200 24.99 -40.32 11.70
CA ILE A 200 23.80 -41.06 12.12
C ILE A 200 22.60 -40.77 11.20
N LEU A 201 22.33 -39.50 10.89
CA LEU A 201 21.25 -39.13 9.97
C LEU A 201 21.43 -39.76 8.59
N ARG A 202 22.66 -39.80 8.06
CA ARG A 202 22.94 -40.44 6.77
C ARG A 202 22.67 -41.94 6.81
N GLU A 203 23.11 -42.64 7.85
CA GLU A 203 22.87 -44.09 7.97
C GLU A 203 21.39 -44.42 8.16
N VAL A 204 20.68 -43.62 8.94
CA VAL A 204 19.22 -43.75 9.09
C VAL A 204 18.50 -43.54 7.76
N TRP A 205 18.87 -42.51 7.00
CA TRP A 205 18.26 -42.25 5.69
C TRP A 205 18.59 -43.30 4.64
N LYS A 206 19.80 -43.89 4.68
CA LYS A 206 20.16 -45.05 3.84
C LYS A 206 19.31 -46.27 4.15
N LYS A 207 19.07 -46.54 5.44
CA LYS A 207 18.20 -47.64 5.87
C LYS A 207 16.75 -47.45 5.44
N GLY A 208 16.28 -46.21 5.41
CA GLY A 208 14.94 -45.86 4.94
C GLY A 208 13.87 -46.05 6.02
N ARG A 209 12.95 -47.00 5.83
CA ARG A 209 11.81 -47.20 6.74
C ARG A 209 12.28 -47.90 8.03
N ILE A 210 12.13 -47.21 9.17
CA ILE A 210 12.38 -47.77 10.50
C ILE A 210 11.05 -47.99 11.21
N GLN A 211 10.79 -49.23 11.59
CA GLN A 211 9.60 -49.63 12.33
C GLN A 211 9.99 -50.13 13.72
N VAL A 212 9.28 -49.66 14.75
CA VAL A 212 9.44 -50.09 16.14
C VAL A 212 8.07 -50.47 16.68
N GLY A 213 7.86 -51.75 16.90
CA GLY A 213 6.53 -52.30 17.18
C GLY A 213 5.57 -52.00 16.02
N THR A 214 4.49 -51.28 16.30
CA THR A 214 3.49 -50.86 15.31
C THR A 214 3.76 -49.46 14.73
N ALA A 215 4.72 -48.72 15.28
CA ALA A 215 4.96 -47.33 14.91
C ALA A 215 6.11 -47.20 13.88
N PHE A 216 5.93 -46.29 12.93
CA PHE A 216 6.99 -45.87 12.02
C PHE A 216 7.71 -44.66 12.57
N ILE A 217 9.03 -44.77 12.71
CA ILE A 217 9.88 -43.71 13.23
C ILE A 217 10.59 -43.01 12.07
N HIS A 218 10.53 -41.68 12.08
CA HIS A 218 11.21 -40.84 11.10
C HIS A 218 12.23 -39.92 11.77
N PHE A 219 13.38 -39.75 11.13
CA PHE A 219 14.47 -38.92 11.62
C PHE A 219 14.76 -37.82 10.60
N ASP A 220 14.86 -36.59 11.06
CA ASP A 220 15.21 -35.43 10.23
C ASP A 220 16.03 -34.43 11.07
N HIS A 221 16.58 -33.41 10.42
CA HIS A 221 17.20 -32.28 11.11
C HIS A 221 16.15 -31.48 11.90
N ASP A 222 16.53 -30.91 13.05
CA ASP A 222 15.68 -29.95 13.76
C ASP A 222 15.80 -28.54 13.14
N TYR A 223 15.08 -28.31 12.05
CA TYR A 223 15.05 -26.99 11.41
C TYR A 223 14.21 -25.98 12.19
N ALA A 224 14.64 -24.72 12.18
CA ALA A 224 13.83 -23.59 12.65
C ALA A 224 12.46 -23.56 11.93
N PRO A 225 11.37 -23.17 12.60
CA PRO A 225 10.02 -23.19 12.02
C PRO A 225 9.90 -22.46 10.68
N LYS A 226 10.58 -21.31 10.52
CA LYS A 226 10.60 -20.55 9.26
C LYS A 226 11.25 -21.33 8.11
N ILE A 227 12.29 -22.12 8.38
CA ILE A 227 12.94 -23.01 7.40
C ILE A 227 12.02 -24.16 7.04
N VAL A 228 11.35 -24.78 8.03
CA VAL A 228 10.37 -25.85 7.79
C VAL A 228 9.24 -25.32 6.90
N LYS A 229 8.74 -24.11 7.17
CA LYS A 229 7.70 -23.43 6.38
C LYS A 229 8.16 -23.27 4.92
N ARG A 230 9.35 -22.72 4.68
CA ARG A 230 9.96 -22.60 3.34
C ARG A 230 10.13 -23.95 2.64
N ARG A 231 10.58 -24.98 3.35
CA ARG A 231 10.74 -26.32 2.77
C ARG A 231 9.41 -26.97 2.36
N ARG A 232 8.31 -26.63 3.05
CA ARG A 232 6.95 -27.09 2.69
C ARG A 232 6.46 -26.47 1.38
N GLU A 233 6.92 -25.27 1.01
CA GLU A 233 6.57 -24.63 -0.27
C GLU A 233 6.99 -25.49 -1.47
N TYR A 234 8.03 -26.31 -1.33
CA TYR A 234 8.49 -27.23 -2.37
C TYR A 234 7.69 -28.54 -2.43
N ASN A 235 6.66 -28.77 -1.60
CA ASN A 235 5.96 -30.05 -1.53
C ASN A 235 5.34 -30.49 -2.88
N ALA A 236 4.66 -29.58 -3.58
CA ALA A 236 4.09 -29.86 -4.90
C ALA A 236 5.18 -30.24 -5.92
N ILE A 237 6.29 -29.49 -5.92
CA ILE A 237 7.45 -29.76 -6.79
C ILE A 237 8.07 -31.12 -6.46
N LYS A 238 8.28 -31.44 -5.18
CA LYS A 238 8.82 -32.74 -4.74
C LYS A 238 7.96 -33.91 -5.22
N LYS A 239 6.64 -33.76 -5.20
CA LYS A 239 5.71 -34.81 -5.66
C LYS A 239 5.98 -35.12 -7.14
N ILE A 240 5.98 -34.10 -7.98
CA ILE A 240 6.23 -34.24 -9.43
C ILE A 240 7.64 -34.79 -9.71
N LEU A 241 8.66 -34.29 -9.03
CA LEU A 241 10.03 -34.80 -9.23
C LEU A 241 10.15 -36.29 -8.85
N LYS A 242 9.47 -36.72 -7.77
CA LYS A 242 9.41 -38.14 -7.39
C LYS A 242 8.66 -38.96 -8.43
N ASP A 243 7.48 -38.51 -8.87
CA ASP A 243 6.64 -39.20 -9.85
C ASP A 243 7.36 -39.37 -11.20
N LYS A 244 8.23 -38.43 -11.55
CA LYS A 244 9.06 -38.45 -12.76
C LYS A 244 10.42 -39.12 -12.58
N GLY A 245 10.74 -39.62 -11.39
CA GLY A 245 12.03 -40.26 -11.10
C GLY A 245 13.25 -39.32 -11.18
N ILE A 246 13.04 -38.01 -11.11
CA ILE A 246 14.11 -37.01 -11.20
C ILE A 246 14.79 -36.88 -9.84
N ARG A 247 16.12 -37.04 -9.81
CA ARG A 247 16.90 -36.89 -8.58
C ARG A 247 16.93 -35.43 -8.14
N PHE A 248 16.66 -35.19 -6.85
CA PHE A 248 16.77 -33.88 -6.23
C PHE A 248 17.32 -33.96 -4.81
N GLN A 249 17.83 -32.83 -4.32
CA GLN A 249 18.33 -32.64 -2.96
C GLN A 249 17.81 -31.31 -2.41
N MET A 250 17.61 -31.21 -1.10
CA MET A 250 17.19 -29.97 -0.45
C MET A 250 18.24 -29.46 0.55
N PRO A 251 19.35 -28.85 0.08
CA PRO A 251 20.32 -28.23 0.98
C PRO A 251 19.67 -27.03 1.68
N PHE A 252 19.45 -27.15 2.99
CA PHE A 252 18.82 -26.13 3.83
C PHE A 252 17.45 -25.68 3.26
N THR A 253 17.35 -24.48 2.69
CA THR A 253 16.11 -23.94 2.07
C THR A 253 16.05 -24.07 0.55
N ASN A 254 17.15 -24.44 -0.09
CA ASN A 254 17.26 -24.45 -1.54
C ASN A 254 16.88 -25.82 -2.08
N MET A 255 16.46 -25.87 -3.34
CA MET A 255 16.20 -27.12 -4.06
C MET A 255 17.25 -27.30 -5.15
N ARG A 256 18.01 -28.38 -5.09
CA ARG A 256 18.96 -28.77 -6.12
C ARG A 256 18.35 -29.90 -6.94
N ILE A 257 18.15 -29.69 -8.23
CA ILE A 257 17.56 -30.66 -9.14
C ILE A 257 18.63 -31.11 -10.14
N HIS A 258 18.74 -32.43 -10.32
CA HIS A 258 19.66 -33.04 -11.28
C HIS A 258 18.91 -33.27 -12.59
N TRP A 259 19.03 -32.32 -13.50
CA TRP A 259 18.48 -32.45 -14.85
C TRP A 259 19.45 -33.20 -15.75
N GLU A 260 18.96 -33.65 -16.91
CA GLU A 260 19.79 -34.19 -17.99
C GLU A 260 20.82 -33.16 -18.48
N THR A 261 20.44 -31.88 -18.50
CA THR A 261 21.32 -30.75 -18.88
C THR A 261 22.35 -30.37 -17.80
N GLY A 262 22.32 -31.03 -16.63
CA GLY A 262 23.18 -30.73 -15.50
C GLY A 262 22.43 -30.33 -14.23
N VAL A 263 23.20 -30.11 -13.16
CA VAL A 263 22.67 -29.81 -11.83
C VAL A 263 22.37 -28.33 -11.69
N ARG A 264 21.15 -27.99 -11.28
CA ARG A 264 20.76 -26.59 -11.02
C ARG A 264 20.16 -26.44 -9.63
N THR A 265 20.52 -25.35 -8.96
CA THR A 265 20.02 -25.01 -7.62
C THR A 265 19.08 -23.82 -7.70
N TYR A 266 17.92 -23.95 -7.08
CA TYR A 266 16.87 -22.95 -7.00
C TYR A 266 16.77 -22.40 -5.58
N SER A 267 16.71 -21.07 -5.49
CA SER A 267 16.70 -20.34 -4.22
C SER A 267 15.29 -20.22 -3.61
N SER A 268 14.25 -20.39 -4.44
CA SER A 268 12.85 -20.32 -4.03
C SER A 268 12.00 -21.38 -4.73
N ALA A 269 10.88 -21.75 -4.09
CA ALA A 269 9.91 -22.67 -4.68
C ALA A 269 9.31 -22.09 -5.97
N ARG A 270 9.09 -20.77 -6.02
CA ARG A 270 8.57 -20.09 -7.23
C ARG A 270 9.53 -20.16 -8.41
N GLU A 271 10.83 -20.02 -8.17
CA GLU A 271 11.85 -20.15 -9.21
C GLU A 271 11.88 -21.57 -9.79
N ALA A 272 11.88 -22.59 -8.91
CA ALA A 272 11.81 -23.98 -9.32
C ALA A 272 10.51 -24.29 -10.08
N TYR A 273 9.36 -23.80 -9.60
CA TYR A 273 8.07 -23.94 -10.26
C TYR A 273 8.07 -23.38 -11.69
N LYS A 274 8.59 -22.16 -11.88
CA LYS A 274 8.70 -21.54 -13.21
C LYS A 274 9.54 -22.38 -14.17
N GLU A 275 10.63 -22.99 -13.69
CA GLU A 275 11.43 -23.89 -14.50
C GLU A 275 10.67 -25.17 -14.87
N LEU A 276 10.00 -25.82 -13.91
CA LEU A 276 9.20 -27.01 -14.19
C LEU A 276 8.11 -26.73 -15.23
N LYS A 277 7.42 -25.59 -15.11
CA LYS A 277 6.41 -25.15 -16.08
C LYS A 277 7.02 -24.92 -17.46
N ARG A 278 8.20 -24.27 -17.56
CA ARG A 278 8.93 -24.09 -18.83
C ARG A 278 9.27 -25.42 -19.49
N ARG A 279 9.57 -26.45 -18.69
CA ARG A 279 9.89 -27.81 -19.16
C ARG A 279 8.63 -28.66 -19.43
N GLY A 280 7.44 -28.08 -19.37
CA GLY A 280 6.18 -28.76 -19.71
C GLY A 280 5.56 -29.59 -18.59
N PHE A 281 6.07 -29.50 -17.35
CA PHE A 281 5.45 -30.21 -16.23
C PHE A 281 4.21 -29.47 -15.71
N GLN A 282 3.14 -30.21 -15.45
CA GLN A 282 1.96 -29.73 -14.74
C GLN A 282 2.25 -29.71 -13.24
N VAL A 283 2.39 -28.51 -12.68
CA VAL A 283 2.70 -28.31 -11.25
C VAL A 283 1.77 -27.23 -10.71
N GLU A 284 1.26 -27.43 -9.50
CA GLU A 284 0.53 -26.38 -8.78
C GLU A 284 1.47 -25.26 -8.35
N GLU A 285 0.99 -24.01 -8.40
CA GLU A 285 1.80 -22.88 -7.95
C GLU A 285 2.07 -22.98 -6.44
N PRO A 286 3.34 -22.87 -6.00
CA PRO A 286 3.68 -22.91 -4.58
C PRO A 286 3.01 -21.78 -3.81
N VAL A 287 2.26 -22.13 -2.76
CA VAL A 287 1.72 -21.16 -1.81
C VAL A 287 2.88 -20.55 -1.03
N ILE A 288 3.17 -19.27 -1.26
CA ILE A 288 4.22 -18.54 -0.55
C ILE A 288 3.75 -18.34 0.90
N ALA A 289 4.58 -18.79 1.83
CA ALA A 289 4.15 -18.85 3.21
C ALA A 289 4.27 -17.49 3.94
N ASP A 290 5.15 -16.59 3.46
CA ASP A 290 5.10 -15.16 3.79
C ASP A 290 4.27 -14.48 2.69
N GLY A 291 3.03 -14.10 3.02
CA GLY A 291 2.09 -13.54 2.04
C GLY A 291 2.72 -12.43 1.21
N GLY A 292 2.70 -12.58 -0.12
CA GLY A 292 3.21 -11.61 -1.09
C GLY A 292 2.48 -10.26 -1.11
N ASN A 293 1.50 -10.09 -0.21
CA ASN A 293 0.77 -8.85 0.08
C ASN A 293 1.21 -8.26 1.43
N SER A 294 2.50 -8.33 1.76
CA SER A 294 3.03 -7.66 2.94
C SER A 294 2.75 -6.16 2.81
N ALA A 295 2.35 -5.50 3.90
CA ALA A 295 2.28 -4.04 3.93
C ALA A 295 3.59 -3.40 3.40
N GLU A 296 4.72 -4.10 3.54
CA GLU A 296 6.01 -3.74 2.97
C GLU A 296 6.01 -3.63 1.43
N SER A 297 5.40 -4.56 0.69
CA SER A 297 5.36 -4.47 -0.79
C SER A 297 4.47 -3.33 -1.26
N ARG A 298 3.31 -3.14 -0.60
CA ARG A 298 2.43 -2.00 -0.84
C ARG A 298 3.08 -0.66 -0.50
N LEU A 299 3.84 -0.59 0.59
CA LEU A 299 4.58 0.62 0.98
C LEU A 299 5.66 0.94 -0.06
N ARG A 300 6.42 -0.06 -0.53
CA ARG A 300 7.41 0.12 -1.60
C ARG A 300 6.77 0.60 -2.90
N GLU A 301 5.57 0.11 -3.23
CA GLU A 301 4.83 0.54 -4.41
C GLU A 301 4.32 1.97 -4.25
N LEU A 302 3.62 2.30 -3.15
CA LEU A 302 3.15 3.65 -2.85
C LEU A 302 4.29 4.69 -2.86
N LEU A 303 5.47 4.29 -2.41
CA LEU A 303 6.68 5.12 -2.43
C LEU A 303 7.23 5.41 -3.82
N GLY A 304 7.16 4.44 -4.73
CA GLY A 304 7.52 4.66 -6.13
C GLY A 304 6.63 5.71 -6.80
N TRP A 305 5.37 5.83 -6.36
CA TRP A 305 4.44 6.85 -6.83
C TRP A 305 4.64 8.20 -6.13
N LEU A 306 4.97 8.21 -4.82
CA LEU A 306 5.27 9.44 -4.10
C LEU A 306 6.49 10.17 -4.70
N PHE A 307 7.54 9.42 -5.07
CA PHE A 307 8.74 9.96 -5.74
C PHE A 307 8.45 10.54 -7.13
N LEU A 308 7.38 10.09 -7.80
CA LEU A 308 6.93 10.62 -9.09
C LEU A 308 6.05 11.87 -8.92
N LEU A 309 5.44 12.06 -7.75
CA LEU A 309 4.60 13.21 -7.42
C LEU A 309 5.37 14.37 -6.79
N THR A 310 6.57 14.13 -6.24
CA THR A 310 7.44 15.16 -5.63
C THR A 310 8.41 15.82 -6.61
N PHE A 311 8.43 15.42 -7.89
CA PHE A 311 9.03 16.26 -8.93
C PHE A 311 8.00 17.30 -9.38
N PRO A 312 8.21 18.61 -9.15
CA PRO A 312 7.43 19.61 -9.83
C PRO A 312 7.76 19.48 -11.31
N VAL A 313 6.84 18.94 -12.09
CA VAL A 313 6.80 19.20 -13.53
C VAL A 313 6.60 20.70 -13.64
N VAL A 314 7.70 21.44 -13.76
CA VAL A 314 7.71 22.85 -14.16
C VAL A 314 7.23 22.86 -15.60
N PHE A 315 5.92 22.77 -15.78
CA PHE A 315 5.25 23.04 -17.04
C PHE A 315 5.02 24.55 -17.08
N CYS A 316 6.09 25.28 -17.39
CA CYS A 316 6.00 26.66 -17.86
C CYS A 316 5.26 26.64 -19.21
N LEU A 317 3.91 26.66 -19.17
CA LEU A 317 3.11 27.05 -20.32
C LEU A 317 3.20 28.56 -20.45
N HIS A 318 4.09 28.99 -21.34
CA HIS A 318 3.93 30.23 -22.10
C HIS A 318 2.52 30.27 -22.69
N PHE A 319 1.73 31.27 -22.31
CA PHE A 319 0.62 31.75 -23.13
C PHE A 319 0.59 33.29 -23.05
N ASN A 320 0.84 33.86 -24.24
CA ASN A 320 0.72 35.25 -24.70
C ASN A 320 0.34 36.35 -23.69
#